data_AF-A0A1G8WDT3-F1
#
_entry.id   AF-A0A1G8WDT3-F1
#
_cell.length_a   1.000
_cell.length_b   1.000
_cell.length_c   1.000
_cell.angle_alpha   90.00
_cell.angle_beta   90.00
_cell.angle_gamma   90.00
#
_symmetry.space_group_name_H-M   'P 1'
#
loop_
_entity.id
_entity.type
_entity.pdbx_description
1 polymer ?
#
loop_
_entity_poly.entity_id
_entity_poly.type
_entity_poly.pdbx_seq_one_letter_code
_entity_poly.pdbx_strand_id
1 'polypeptide(L)'
;MRAHPGTLRMIARLLLQNTIFVVGMGALLFVSAGTLHWPSAWVLLATSALLGPLCGWWLYRIDPALLAERLRPVLQRDQPAADKMFMTVFVVAMLAWLVAMGLDGRIQSSEMPVAFQILGLGLFLASTLFTMWVFRENSFAAPVVKLQTERAQHVISTGPYAYVRHPMYSGMVLFFTGVPLLLGSWWGLAMIPLFIALFAIRIPIEERTLREGLPGYADYAARVRYRLVPGVW
;
A
#
# COMPACT_ATOMS: atom_id res chain seq x y z
N MET A 1 8.00 23.10 23.84
CA MET A 1 7.10 21.92 23.87
C MET A 1 7.95 20.66 23.99
N ARG A 2 7.99 20.02 25.16
CA ARG A 2 8.75 18.76 25.34
C ARG A 2 7.96 17.63 24.69
N ALA A 3 8.54 16.94 23.72
CA ALA A 3 7.91 15.78 23.09
C ALA A 3 7.73 14.67 24.15
N HIS A 4 6.53 14.07 24.23
CA HIS A 4 6.30 12.89 25.07
C HIS A 4 7.25 11.75 24.63
N PRO A 5 7.82 10.95 25.54
CA PRO A 5 8.77 9.88 25.19
C PRO A 5 8.19 8.82 24.22
N GLY A 6 6.86 8.69 24.14
CA GLY A 6 6.18 7.87 23.13
C GLY A 6 6.29 8.43 21.70
N THR A 7 6.30 9.76 21.54
CA THR A 7 6.42 10.45 20.25
C THR A 7 7.77 10.17 19.59
N LEU A 8 8.87 10.35 20.33
CA LEU A 8 10.21 10.18 19.78
C LEU A 8 10.45 8.74 19.30
N ARG A 9 9.96 7.76 20.08
CA ARG A 9 10.04 6.34 19.72
C ARG A 9 9.26 6.02 18.44
N MET A 10 8.07 6.59 18.28
CA MET A 10 7.25 6.36 17.09
C MET A 10 7.85 6.98 15.83
N ILE A 11 8.34 8.22 15.92
CA ILE A 11 9.02 8.88 14.79
C ILE A 11 10.31 8.14 14.42
N ALA A 12 11.12 7.73 15.41
CA ALA A 12 12.31 6.92 15.15
C ALA A 12 11.96 5.60 14.44
N ARG A 13 10.89 4.91 14.86
CA ARG A 13 10.41 3.69 14.21
C ARG A 13 9.93 3.94 12.79
N LEU A 14 9.20 5.03 12.54
CA LEU A 14 8.77 5.43 11.20
C LEU A 14 9.98 5.65 10.29
N LEU A 15 10.97 6.43 10.73
CA LEU A 15 12.18 6.69 9.96
C LEU A 15 12.98 5.41 9.71
N LEU A 16 13.14 4.56 10.72
CA LEU A 16 13.85 3.29 10.58
C LEU A 16 13.17 2.36 9.58
N GLN A 17 11.85 2.14 9.71
CA GLN A 17 11.10 1.29 8.79
C GLN A 17 11.13 1.83 7.36
N ASN A 18 10.99 3.15 7.18
CA ASN A 18 11.10 3.78 5.87
C ASN A 18 12.49 3.58 5.26
N THR A 19 13.56 3.80 6.03
CA THR A 19 14.93 3.59 5.56
C THR A 19 15.16 2.14 5.17
N ILE A 20 14.74 1.17 5.99
CA ILE A 20 14.85 -0.26 5.68
C ILE A 20 14.09 -0.58 4.39
N PHE A 21 12.87 -0.06 4.22
CA PHE A 21 12.06 -0.28 3.04
C PHE A 21 12.73 0.29 1.77
N VAL A 22 13.17 1.55 1.80
CA VAL A 22 13.82 2.21 0.66
C VAL A 22 15.13 1.54 0.30
N VAL A 23 15.98 1.23 1.29
CA VAL A 23 17.26 0.54 1.05
C VAL A 23 17.02 -0.87 0.51
N GLY A 24 16.07 -1.61 1.08
CA GLY A 24 15.70 -2.95 0.60
C GLY A 24 15.17 -2.93 -0.83
N MET A 25 14.29 -1.99 -1.15
CA MET A 25 13.77 -1.79 -2.51
C MET A 25 14.90 -1.44 -3.49
N GLY A 26 15.79 -0.51 -3.11
CA GLY A 26 16.95 -0.13 -3.93
C GLY A 26 17.91 -1.29 -4.15
N ALA A 27 18.19 -2.08 -3.11
CA ALA A 27 19.02 -3.27 -3.22
C ALA A 27 18.41 -4.28 -4.20
N LEU A 28 17.12 -4.59 -4.09
CA LEU A 28 16.46 -5.51 -5.02
C LEU A 28 16.52 -5.02 -6.47
N LEU A 29 16.21 -3.74 -6.70
CA LEU A 29 16.20 -3.15 -8.03
C LEU A 29 17.61 -3.11 -8.65
N PHE A 30 18.60 -2.56 -7.94
CA PHE A 30 19.93 -2.36 -8.50
C PHE A 30 20.77 -3.65 -8.57
N VAL A 31 20.61 -4.57 -7.62
CA VAL A 31 21.30 -5.87 -7.68
C VAL A 31 20.76 -6.70 -8.85
N SER A 32 19.44 -6.71 -9.07
CA SER A 32 18.85 -7.43 -10.20
C SER A 32 19.15 -6.74 -11.54
N ALA A 33 19.14 -5.40 -11.59
CA ALA A 33 19.53 -4.62 -12.77
C ALA A 33 21.02 -4.74 -13.12
N GLY A 34 21.89 -4.96 -12.14
CA GLY A 34 23.34 -5.04 -12.34
C GLY A 34 24.00 -3.68 -12.68
N THR A 35 23.31 -2.57 -12.45
CA THR A 35 23.81 -1.20 -12.71
C THR A 35 23.17 -0.20 -11.77
N LEU A 36 23.89 0.88 -11.43
CA LEU A 36 23.34 2.05 -10.72
C LEU A 36 22.87 3.16 -11.67
N HIS A 37 23.16 3.03 -12.97
CA HIS A 37 22.83 4.02 -14.00
C HIS A 37 21.37 3.86 -14.46
N TRP A 38 20.43 4.02 -13.52
CA TRP A 38 18.99 3.94 -13.77
C TRP A 38 18.28 5.12 -13.11
N PRO A 39 18.18 6.28 -13.80
CA PRO A 39 17.65 7.51 -13.22
C PRO A 39 16.24 7.35 -12.63
N SER A 40 15.36 6.60 -13.30
CA SER A 40 13.97 6.42 -12.84
C SER A 40 13.86 5.58 -11.56
N ALA A 41 14.76 4.62 -11.34
CA ALA A 41 14.87 3.92 -10.06
C ALA A 41 15.31 4.86 -8.92
N TRP A 42 16.26 5.77 -9.18
CA TRP A 42 16.62 6.81 -8.21
C TRP A 42 15.47 7.76 -7.92
N VAL A 43 14.68 8.15 -8.94
CA VAL A 43 13.47 8.96 -8.74
C VAL A 43 12.47 8.24 -7.85
N LEU A 44 12.21 6.95 -8.08
CA LEU A 44 11.33 6.14 -7.23
C LEU A 44 11.82 6.10 -5.77
N LEU A 45 13.12 5.86 -5.57
CA LEU A 45 13.73 5.75 -4.24
C LEU A 45 13.72 7.09 -3.50
N ALA A 46 14.10 8.18 -4.17
CA ALA A 46 14.07 9.53 -3.59
C ALA A 46 12.64 9.95 -3.24
N THR A 47 11.69 9.68 -4.14
CA THR A 47 10.26 9.98 -3.91
C THR A 47 9.74 9.19 -2.71
N SER A 48 10.06 7.90 -2.60
CA SER A 48 9.66 7.06 -1.46
C SER A 48 10.33 7.50 -0.15
N ALA A 49 11.63 7.83 -0.20
CA ALA A 49 12.40 8.30 0.94
C ALA A 49 11.87 9.61 1.53
N LEU A 50 11.32 10.50 0.68
CA LEU A 50 10.73 11.76 1.09
C LEU A 50 9.26 11.60 1.50
N LEU A 51 8.43 10.97 0.67
CA LEU A 51 6.99 10.88 0.91
C LEU A 51 6.65 9.99 2.11
N GLY A 52 7.38 8.91 2.35
CA GLY A 52 7.12 8.01 3.49
C GLY A 52 7.13 8.76 4.84
N PRO A 53 8.24 9.43 5.20
CA PRO A 53 8.33 10.22 6.42
C PRO A 53 7.39 11.42 6.43
N LEU A 54 7.20 12.12 5.30
CA LEU A 54 6.28 13.27 5.22
C LEU A 54 4.84 12.86 5.49
N CYS A 55 4.36 11.79 4.83
CA CYS A 55 3.02 11.24 5.02
C CYS A 55 2.87 10.66 6.44
N GLY A 56 3.89 9.96 6.94
CA GLY A 56 3.87 9.44 8.30
C GLY A 56 3.86 10.54 9.37
N TRP A 57 4.60 11.63 9.15
CA TRP A 57 4.58 12.80 10.02
C TRP A 57 3.24 13.54 9.95
N TRP A 58 2.68 13.70 8.76
CA TRP A 58 1.33 14.24 8.60
C TRP A 58 0.28 13.39 9.32
N LEU A 59 0.35 12.06 9.17
CA LEU A 59 -0.56 11.13 9.84
C LEU A 59 -0.38 11.16 11.36
N TYR A 60 0.86 11.28 11.85
CA TYR A 60 1.14 11.46 13.27
C TYR A 60 0.40 12.68 13.86
N ARG A 61 0.31 13.77 13.09
CA ARG A 61 -0.33 15.02 13.54
C ARG A 61 -1.84 14.94 13.58
N ILE A 62 -2.46 14.09 12.76
CA ILE A 62 -3.91 13.98 12.63
C ILE A 62 -4.45 12.79 13.43
N ASP A 63 -3.82 11.63 13.28
CA ASP A 63 -4.23 10.38 13.92
C ASP A 63 -2.99 9.54 14.31
N PRO A 64 -2.39 9.82 15.48
CA PRO A 64 -1.23 9.07 15.96
C PRO A 64 -1.57 7.61 16.28
N ALA A 65 -2.83 7.28 16.56
CA ALA A 65 -3.25 5.91 16.84
C ALA A 65 -3.28 5.07 15.56
N LEU A 66 -3.79 5.62 14.46
CA LEU A 66 -3.71 5.00 13.14
C LEU A 66 -2.25 4.84 12.71
N LEU A 67 -1.39 5.84 12.89
CA LEU A 67 0.04 5.68 12.58
C LEU A 67 0.67 4.54 13.39
N ALA A 68 0.43 4.50 14.69
CA ALA A 68 0.95 3.44 15.56
C ALA A 68 0.50 2.04 15.09
N GLU A 69 -0.75 1.93 14.63
CA GLU A 69 -1.29 0.70 14.04
C GLU A 69 -0.60 0.35 12.71
N ARG A 70 -0.43 1.32 11.81
CA ARG A 70 0.25 1.13 10.51
C ARG A 70 1.71 0.69 10.64
N LEU A 71 2.40 1.08 11.72
CA LEU A 71 3.78 0.70 11.99
C LEU A 71 3.91 -0.72 12.60
N ARG A 72 2.80 -1.39 12.95
CA ARG A 72 2.83 -2.76 13.48
C ARG A 72 3.30 -3.75 12.40
N PRO A 73 3.90 -4.89 12.80
CA PRO A 73 4.32 -5.92 11.86
C PRO A 73 3.14 -6.47 11.04
N VAL A 74 3.47 -6.96 9.83
CA VAL A 74 2.52 -7.56 8.88
C VAL A 74 1.96 -8.91 9.33
N LEU A 75 2.60 -9.54 10.32
CA LEU A 75 2.10 -10.75 10.98
C LEU A 75 1.70 -10.40 12.40
N GLN A 76 0.39 -10.47 12.68
CA GLN A 76 -0.18 -10.16 14.00
C GLN A 76 -0.86 -11.40 14.60
N ARG A 77 -1.01 -11.44 15.93
CA ARG A 77 -1.65 -12.58 16.62
C ARG A 77 -3.11 -12.73 16.20
N ASP A 78 -3.85 -11.64 16.20
CA ASP A 78 -5.31 -11.57 15.99
C ASP A 78 -5.75 -11.61 14.51
N GLN A 79 -4.78 -11.83 13.61
CA GLN A 79 -5.00 -11.90 12.18
C GLN A 79 -5.49 -13.30 11.77
N PRO A 80 -6.55 -13.41 10.94
CA PRO A 80 -7.00 -14.69 10.38
C PRO A 80 -5.86 -15.46 9.70
N ALA A 81 -5.84 -16.78 9.84
CA ALA A 81 -4.78 -17.61 9.23
C ALA A 81 -4.71 -17.44 7.70
N ALA A 82 -5.86 -17.26 7.06
CA ALA A 82 -5.95 -16.99 5.63
C ALA A 82 -5.33 -15.64 5.24
N ASP A 83 -5.48 -14.59 6.08
CA ASP A 83 -4.84 -13.29 5.83
C ASP A 83 -3.32 -13.35 6.09
N LYS A 84 -2.85 -14.16 7.05
CA LYS A 84 -1.40 -14.42 7.23
C LYS A 84 -0.79 -15.07 6.00
N MET A 85 -1.42 -16.12 5.48
CA MET A 85 -1.00 -16.80 4.25
C MET A 85 -1.00 -15.81 3.07
N PHE A 86 -2.08 -15.04 2.93
CA PHE A 86 -2.16 -13.98 1.93
C PHE A 86 -0.99 -13.01 2.03
N MET A 87 -0.67 -12.51 3.23
CA MET A 87 0.43 -11.56 3.43
C MET A 87 1.77 -12.15 3.04
N THR A 88 2.04 -13.41 3.37
CA THR A 88 3.27 -14.09 2.95
C THR A 88 3.36 -14.17 1.43
N VAL A 89 2.30 -14.63 0.76
CA VAL A 89 2.25 -14.71 -0.71
C VAL A 89 2.39 -13.34 -1.35
N PHE A 90 1.72 -12.33 -0.80
CA PHE A 90 1.75 -10.96 -1.31
C PHE A 90 3.15 -10.34 -1.18
N VAL A 91 3.83 -10.54 -0.06
CA VAL A 91 5.22 -10.07 0.13
C VAL A 91 6.15 -10.77 -0.87
N VAL A 92 6.03 -12.09 -1.04
CA VAL A 92 6.85 -12.82 -2.02
C VAL A 92 6.59 -12.33 -3.45
N ALA A 93 5.32 -12.12 -3.82
CA ALA A 93 4.95 -11.58 -5.12
C ALA A 93 5.51 -10.16 -5.34
N MET A 94 5.50 -9.31 -4.31
CA MET A 94 6.06 -7.96 -4.37
C MET A 94 7.59 -7.97 -4.53
N LEU A 95 8.30 -8.87 -3.82
CA LEU A 95 9.74 -9.03 -3.97
C LEU A 95 10.09 -9.53 -5.37
N ALA A 96 9.37 -10.55 -5.87
CA ALA A 96 9.54 -11.07 -7.22
C ALA A 96 9.26 -10.00 -8.28
N TRP A 97 8.25 -9.16 -8.07
CA TRP A 97 7.90 -8.05 -8.95
C TRP A 97 9.01 -6.99 -9.04
N LEU A 98 9.61 -6.60 -7.91
CA LEU A 98 10.76 -5.69 -7.91
C LEU A 98 11.96 -6.29 -8.64
N VAL A 99 12.26 -7.57 -8.41
CA VAL A 99 13.35 -8.28 -9.11
C VAL A 99 13.07 -8.39 -10.60
N ALA A 100 11.84 -8.69 -11.01
CA ALA A 100 11.46 -8.78 -12.42
C ALA A 100 11.68 -7.44 -13.15
N MET A 101 11.32 -6.31 -12.54
CA MET A 101 11.55 -4.99 -13.12
C MET A 101 13.04 -4.65 -13.24
N GLY A 102 13.85 -5.02 -12.25
CA GLY A 102 15.30 -4.83 -12.35
C GLY A 102 15.94 -5.74 -13.41
N LEU A 103 15.53 -7.01 -13.49
CA LEU A 103 15.98 -7.92 -14.54
C LEU A 103 15.59 -7.43 -15.94
N ASP A 104 14.38 -6.90 -16.12
CA ASP A 104 13.92 -6.27 -17.36
C ASP A 104 14.83 -5.10 -17.78
N GLY A 105 15.20 -4.24 -16.81
CA GLY A 105 16.17 -3.17 -17.03
C GLY A 105 17.57 -3.69 -17.40
N ARG A 106 17.99 -4.83 -16.84
CA ARG A 106 19.30 -5.45 -17.13
C ARG A 106 19.37 -5.98 -18.56
N ILE A 107 18.34 -6.70 -19.00
CA ILE A 107 18.28 -7.28 -20.34
C ILE A 107 17.79 -6.28 -21.39
N GLN A 108 17.39 -5.08 -20.95
CA GLN A 108 16.88 -4.00 -21.79
C GLN A 108 15.70 -4.45 -22.67
N SER A 109 14.82 -5.31 -22.13
CA SER A 109 13.72 -5.87 -22.93
C SER A 109 12.54 -4.92 -23.13
N SER A 110 12.43 -3.92 -22.26
CA SER A 110 11.39 -2.89 -22.36
C SER A 110 11.95 -1.56 -22.88
N GLU A 111 11.44 -1.13 -24.03
CA GLU A 111 11.58 0.25 -24.48
C GLU A 111 10.30 1.02 -24.12
N MET A 112 10.36 1.79 -23.04
CA MET A 112 9.23 2.60 -22.54
C MET A 112 9.50 4.09 -22.77
N PRO A 113 8.66 4.79 -23.56
CA PRO A 113 8.78 6.24 -23.73
C PRO A 113 8.74 7.01 -22.42
N VAL A 114 9.53 8.08 -22.32
CA VAL A 114 9.62 8.93 -21.10
C VAL A 114 8.26 9.47 -20.65
N ALA A 115 7.34 9.73 -21.59
CA ALA A 115 5.98 10.17 -21.27
C ALA A 115 5.23 9.17 -20.35
N PHE A 116 5.39 7.86 -20.59
CA PHE A 116 4.80 6.84 -19.72
C PHE A 116 5.48 6.79 -18.35
N GLN A 117 6.78 7.06 -18.28
CA GLN A 117 7.49 7.14 -17.00
C GLN A 117 7.02 8.32 -16.15
N ILE A 118 6.78 9.48 -16.78
CA ILE A 118 6.19 10.66 -16.15
C ILE A 118 4.76 10.36 -15.68
N LEU A 119 3.95 9.70 -16.51
CA LEU A 119 2.61 9.23 -16.11
C LEU A 119 2.70 8.28 -14.90
N GLY A 120 3.68 7.37 -14.90
CA GLY A 120 3.94 6.45 -13.80
C GLY A 120 4.22 7.17 -12.47
N LEU A 121 5.06 8.20 -12.50
CA LEU A 121 5.27 9.08 -11.35
C LEU A 121 3.96 9.77 -10.92
N GLY A 122 3.20 10.31 -11.87
CA GLY A 122 1.90 10.92 -11.62
C GLY A 122 0.93 9.96 -10.91
N LEU A 123 0.85 8.71 -11.37
CA LEU A 123 0.00 7.67 -10.76
C LEU A 123 0.49 7.28 -9.36
N PHE A 124 1.80 7.21 -9.13
CA PHE A 124 2.35 6.96 -7.80
C PHE A 124 1.99 8.10 -6.82
N LEU A 125 2.13 9.35 -7.26
CA LEU A 125 1.74 10.52 -6.45
C LEU A 125 0.23 10.53 -6.19
N ALA A 126 -0.59 10.27 -7.21
CA ALA A 126 -2.05 10.17 -7.08
C ALA A 126 -2.47 9.06 -6.10
N SER A 127 -1.84 7.88 -6.18
CA SER A 127 -2.05 6.79 -5.23
C SER A 127 -1.72 7.22 -3.79
N THR A 128 -0.60 7.92 -3.61
CA THR A 128 -0.19 8.43 -2.29
C THR A 128 -1.23 9.39 -1.74
N LEU A 129 -1.66 10.38 -2.53
CA LEU A 129 -2.70 11.34 -2.13
C LEU A 129 -4.03 10.67 -1.83
N PHE A 130 -4.45 9.70 -2.64
CA PHE A 130 -5.67 8.94 -2.41
C PHE A 130 -5.61 8.12 -1.13
N THR A 131 -4.45 7.51 -0.84
CA THR A 131 -4.21 6.80 0.42
C THR A 131 -4.25 7.75 1.62
N MET A 132 -3.73 8.97 1.49
CA MET A 132 -3.85 9.98 2.56
C MET A 132 -5.31 10.38 2.80
N TRP A 133 -6.13 10.47 1.75
CA TRP A 133 -7.57 10.69 1.91
C TRP A 133 -8.25 9.53 2.64
N VAL A 134 -7.91 8.28 2.30
CA VAL A 134 -8.41 7.09 3.02
C VAL A 134 -8.01 7.12 4.50
N PHE A 135 -6.76 7.47 4.83
CA PHE A 135 -6.32 7.56 6.22
C PHE A 135 -6.98 8.69 7.01
N ARG A 136 -7.27 9.82 6.35
CA ARG A 136 -8.03 10.90 6.97
C ARG A 136 -9.44 10.44 7.37
N GLU A 137 -10.04 9.59 6.54
CA GLU A 137 -11.43 9.15 6.71
C GLU A 137 -11.57 7.95 7.66
N ASN A 138 -10.59 7.03 7.64
CA ASN A 138 -10.66 5.76 8.36
C ASN A 138 -9.49 5.57 9.34
N SER A 139 -9.74 5.91 10.60
CA SER A 139 -8.84 5.70 11.75
C SER A 139 -8.50 4.22 12.02
N PHE A 140 -9.27 3.29 11.45
CA PHE A 140 -9.12 1.85 11.64
C PHE A 140 -8.42 1.14 10.48
N ALA A 141 -7.81 1.88 9.55
CA ALA A 141 -7.21 1.35 8.33
C ALA A 141 -5.88 0.57 8.57
N ALA A 142 -5.96 -0.54 9.31
CA ALA A 142 -4.83 -1.40 9.65
C ALA A 142 -4.20 -2.05 8.40
N PRO A 143 -2.90 -2.42 8.44
CA PRO A 143 -2.24 -3.08 7.32
C PRO A 143 -2.73 -4.52 7.11
N VAL A 144 -3.26 -5.17 8.15
CA VAL A 144 -3.74 -6.56 8.16
C VAL A 144 -5.26 -6.62 8.41
N VAL A 145 -5.88 -7.75 8.05
CA VAL A 145 -7.30 -7.99 8.41
C VAL A 145 -7.37 -8.26 9.90
N LYS A 146 -8.07 -7.39 10.63
CA LYS A 146 -8.38 -7.56 12.06
C LYS A 146 -9.52 -6.65 12.50
N LEU A 147 -10.15 -7.03 13.60
CA LEU A 147 -11.07 -6.16 14.34
C LEU A 147 -10.31 -5.44 15.45
N GLN A 148 -10.56 -4.14 15.59
CA GLN A 148 -9.96 -3.26 16.60
C GLN A 148 -11.02 -2.91 17.66
N THR A 149 -11.51 -3.93 18.35
CA THR A 149 -12.54 -3.76 19.39
C THR A 149 -12.05 -2.89 20.54
N GLU A 150 -10.75 -2.93 20.85
CA GLU A 150 -10.09 -2.08 21.85
C GLU A 150 -10.12 -0.59 21.49
N ARG A 151 -10.35 -0.26 20.21
CA ARG A 151 -10.48 1.12 19.71
C ARG A 151 -11.94 1.48 19.39
N ALA A 152 -12.91 0.68 19.81
CA ALA A 152 -14.32 0.84 19.48
C ALA A 152 -14.55 1.03 17.97
N GLN A 153 -13.97 0.12 17.19
CA GLN A 153 -14.12 0.13 15.73
C GLN A 153 -15.60 0.14 15.33
N HIS A 154 -15.92 1.03 14.40
CA HIS A 154 -17.24 1.16 13.78
C HIS A 154 -17.10 1.27 12.26
N VAL A 155 -18.22 1.13 11.56
CA VAL A 155 -18.23 1.20 10.09
C VAL A 155 -18.02 2.63 9.62
N ILE A 156 -17.00 2.81 8.77
CA ILE A 156 -16.78 4.05 8.02
C ILE A 156 -17.49 3.93 6.68
N SER A 157 -18.35 4.91 6.36
CA SER A 157 -19.16 4.92 5.13
C SER A 157 -19.15 6.27 4.41
N THR A 158 -18.22 7.14 4.79
CA THR A 158 -18.01 8.49 4.28
C THR A 158 -16.74 8.58 3.44
N GLY A 159 -16.56 9.69 2.72
CA GLY A 159 -15.42 9.87 1.83
C GLY A 159 -15.34 8.77 0.75
N PRO A 160 -14.17 8.16 0.50
CA PRO A 160 -14.03 7.10 -0.50
C PRO A 160 -14.88 5.85 -0.20
N TYR A 161 -15.16 5.59 1.08
CA TYR A 161 -16.00 4.47 1.52
C TYR A 161 -17.47 4.63 1.14
N ALA A 162 -17.91 5.83 0.76
CA ALA A 162 -19.28 6.03 0.24
C ALA A 162 -19.47 5.40 -1.15
N TYR A 163 -18.38 5.21 -1.92
CA TYR A 163 -18.42 4.76 -3.32
C TYR A 163 -18.02 3.29 -3.47
N VAL A 164 -16.99 2.87 -2.73
CA VAL A 164 -16.42 1.53 -2.80
C VAL A 164 -16.05 1.03 -1.41
N ARG A 165 -16.16 -0.28 -1.17
CA ARG A 165 -15.89 -0.85 0.16
C ARG A 165 -14.42 -0.92 0.53
N HIS A 166 -13.53 -0.99 -0.47
CA HIS A 166 -12.08 -1.15 -0.29
C HIS A 166 -11.27 -0.09 -1.05
N PRO A 167 -11.43 1.21 -0.72
CA PRO A 167 -10.77 2.29 -1.45
C PRO A 167 -9.24 2.20 -1.37
N MET A 168 -8.67 1.73 -0.25
CA MET A 168 -7.21 1.58 -0.15
C MET A 168 -6.64 0.65 -1.23
N TYR A 169 -7.33 -0.45 -1.55
CA TYR A 169 -6.90 -1.35 -2.62
C TYR A 169 -7.04 -0.70 -4.00
N SER A 170 -8.00 0.21 -4.18
CA SER A 170 -8.10 1.03 -5.40
C SER A 170 -6.87 1.93 -5.57
N GLY A 171 -6.44 2.58 -4.49
CA GLY A 171 -5.17 3.31 -4.45
C GLY A 171 -3.97 2.41 -4.74
N MET A 172 -3.92 1.21 -4.15
CA MET A 172 -2.84 0.25 -4.42
C MET A 172 -2.77 -0.17 -5.89
N VAL A 173 -3.89 -0.31 -6.60
CA VAL A 173 -3.88 -0.59 -8.05
C VAL A 173 -3.20 0.55 -8.82
N LEU A 174 -3.45 1.82 -8.45
CA LEU A 174 -2.74 2.96 -9.03
C LEU A 174 -1.24 2.91 -8.74
N PHE A 175 -0.84 2.51 -7.52
CA PHE A 175 0.58 2.30 -7.17
C PHE A 175 1.23 1.19 -8.02
N PHE A 176 0.60 0.01 -8.09
CA PHE A 176 1.11 -1.13 -8.86
C PHE A 176 1.13 -0.87 -10.37
N THR A 177 0.35 0.10 -10.85
CA THR A 177 0.39 0.58 -12.23
C THR A 177 1.48 1.64 -12.43
N GLY A 178 1.59 2.58 -11.48
CA GLY A 178 2.50 3.71 -11.59
C GLY A 178 3.98 3.32 -11.49
N VAL A 179 4.32 2.38 -10.60
CA VAL A 179 5.72 2.00 -10.37
C VAL A 179 6.38 1.34 -11.59
N PRO A 180 5.79 0.34 -12.28
CA PRO A 180 6.38 -0.23 -13.48
C PRO A 180 6.48 0.77 -14.62
N LEU A 181 5.46 1.63 -14.78
CA LEU A 181 5.51 2.71 -15.76
C LEU A 181 6.67 3.66 -15.48
N LEU A 182 6.84 4.10 -14.23
CA LEU A 182 7.95 4.94 -13.79
C LEU A 182 9.31 4.27 -14.05
N LEU A 183 9.43 2.99 -13.70
CA LEU A 183 10.66 2.22 -13.89
C LEU A 183 10.92 1.87 -15.37
N GLY A 184 9.94 2.06 -16.25
CA GLY A 184 10.06 1.74 -17.67
C GLY A 184 9.96 0.24 -17.97
N SER A 185 9.21 -0.52 -17.15
CA SER A 185 9.12 -1.97 -17.25
C SER A 185 7.74 -2.46 -17.68
N TRP A 186 7.63 -3.03 -18.88
CA TRP A 186 6.41 -3.69 -19.36
C TRP A 186 6.15 -5.00 -18.62
N TRP A 187 7.20 -5.72 -18.20
CA TRP A 187 7.07 -6.94 -17.40
C TRP A 187 6.46 -6.64 -16.02
N GLY A 188 6.89 -5.56 -15.36
CA GLY A 188 6.27 -5.12 -14.12
C GLY A 188 4.79 -4.80 -14.30
N LEU A 189 4.42 -4.18 -15.43
CA LEU A 189 3.02 -3.88 -15.77
C LEU A 189 2.21 -5.15 -16.04
N ALA A 190 2.79 -6.14 -16.72
CA ALA A 190 2.15 -7.42 -17.01
C ALA A 190 1.82 -8.25 -15.76
N MET A 191 2.42 -7.94 -14.61
CA MET A 191 2.12 -8.58 -13.32
C MET A 191 0.92 -7.95 -12.59
N ILE A 192 0.33 -6.86 -13.07
CA ILE A 192 -0.84 -6.22 -12.42
C ILE A 192 -2.04 -7.18 -12.25
N PRO A 193 -2.41 -8.02 -13.24
CA PRO A 193 -3.49 -8.98 -13.06
C PRO A 193 -3.27 -9.92 -11.87
N LEU A 194 -2.01 -10.28 -11.57
CA LEU A 194 -1.68 -11.07 -10.38
C LEU A 194 -2.05 -10.32 -9.09
N PHE A 195 -1.68 -9.05 -8.96
CA PHE A 195 -2.01 -8.25 -7.77
C PHE A 195 -3.53 -8.00 -7.64
N ILE A 196 -4.23 -7.80 -8.75
CA ILE A 196 -5.69 -7.69 -8.76
C ILE A 196 -6.32 -9.02 -8.29
N ALA A 197 -5.84 -10.16 -8.77
CA ALA A 197 -6.31 -11.48 -8.33
C ALA A 197 -6.02 -11.73 -6.84
N LEU A 198 -4.85 -11.31 -6.35
CA LEU A 198 -4.52 -11.35 -4.92
C LEU A 198 -5.52 -10.52 -4.10
N PHE A 199 -5.82 -9.28 -4.49
CA PHE A 199 -6.87 -8.50 -3.82
C PHE A 199 -8.25 -9.16 -3.94
N ALA A 200 -8.54 -9.81 -5.06
CA ALA A 200 -9.78 -10.55 -5.25
C ALA A 200 -9.96 -11.71 -4.28
N ILE A 201 -8.86 -12.33 -3.86
CA ILE A 201 -8.82 -13.38 -2.83
C ILE A 201 -8.92 -12.78 -1.43
N ARG A 202 -8.23 -11.67 -1.17
CA ARG A 202 -8.17 -11.06 0.18
C ARG A 202 -9.47 -10.39 0.59
N ILE A 203 -10.14 -9.70 -0.32
CA ILE A 203 -11.34 -8.93 -0.02
C ILE A 203 -12.44 -9.79 0.62
N PRO A 204 -12.79 -10.99 0.10
CA PRO A 204 -13.76 -11.86 0.76
C PRO A 204 -13.37 -12.31 2.17
N ILE A 205 -12.08 -12.48 2.45
CA ILE A 205 -11.57 -12.82 3.79
C ILE A 205 -11.84 -11.66 4.74
N GLU A 206 -11.48 -10.45 4.32
CA GLU A 206 -11.74 -9.22 5.08
C GLU A 206 -13.24 -8.97 5.30
N GLU A 207 -14.04 -9.05 4.23
CA GLU A 207 -15.49 -8.85 4.32
C GLU A 207 -16.15 -9.89 5.25
N ARG A 208 -15.66 -11.14 5.27
CA ARG A 208 -16.16 -12.17 6.19
C ARG A 208 -15.88 -11.78 7.64
N THR A 209 -14.63 -11.44 7.96
CA THR A 209 -14.24 -11.00 9.31
C THR A 209 -15.04 -9.77 9.76
N LEU A 210 -15.25 -8.80 8.87
CA LEU A 210 -16.03 -7.60 9.19
C LEU A 210 -17.53 -7.91 9.35
N ARG A 211 -18.12 -8.78 8.53
CA ARG A 211 -19.53 -9.18 8.70
C ARG A 211 -19.76 -9.95 10.00
N GLU A 212 -18.82 -10.79 10.41
CA GLU A 212 -18.95 -11.63 11.60
C GLU A 212 -18.75 -10.84 12.90
N GLY A 213 -17.92 -9.79 12.91
CA GLY A 213 -17.54 -9.10 14.15
C GLY A 213 -17.64 -7.58 14.16
N LEU A 214 -18.07 -6.92 13.08
CA LEU A 214 -18.31 -5.46 13.06
C LEU A 214 -19.80 -5.14 12.87
N PRO A 215 -20.50 -4.70 13.94
CA PRO A 215 -21.89 -4.30 13.85
C PRO A 215 -22.14 -3.24 12.76
N GLY A 216 -23.23 -3.41 12.00
CA GLY A 216 -23.62 -2.50 10.91
C GLY A 216 -22.88 -2.72 9.58
N TYR A 217 -21.88 -3.61 9.53
CA TYR A 217 -21.13 -3.83 8.28
C TYR A 217 -21.99 -4.50 7.19
N ALA A 218 -22.92 -5.39 7.57
CA ALA A 218 -23.84 -6.02 6.63
C ALA A 218 -24.73 -4.98 5.92
N ASP A 219 -25.31 -4.04 6.67
CA ASP A 219 -26.15 -2.97 6.13
C ASP A 219 -25.35 -2.03 5.22
N TYR A 220 -24.13 -1.70 5.63
CA TYR A 220 -23.21 -0.93 4.80
C TYR A 220 -22.89 -1.65 3.49
N ALA A 221 -22.59 -2.95 3.54
CA ALA A 221 -22.29 -3.74 2.36
C ALA A 221 -23.49 -3.91 1.42
N ALA A 222 -24.72 -3.84 1.95
CA ALA A 222 -25.93 -3.82 1.14
C ALA A 222 -26.09 -2.49 0.37
N ARG A 223 -25.72 -1.35 0.98
CA ARG A 223 -25.79 -0.02 0.37
C ARG A 223 -24.66 0.26 -0.62
N VAL A 224 -23.42 0.04 -0.21
CA VAL A 224 -22.24 0.29 -1.06
C VAL A 224 -21.92 -0.99 -1.81
N ARG A 225 -22.38 -1.08 -3.07
CA ARG A 225 -22.34 -2.32 -3.86
C ARG A 225 -20.95 -2.71 -4.37
N TYR A 226 -20.12 -1.72 -4.71
CA TYR A 226 -18.82 -1.92 -5.34
C TYR A 226 -17.70 -2.15 -4.31
N ARG A 227 -16.73 -2.98 -4.64
CA ARG A 227 -15.56 -3.31 -3.82
C ARG A 227 -14.37 -2.42 -4.14
N LEU A 228 -14.03 -2.26 -5.41
CA LEU A 228 -12.84 -1.57 -5.88
C LEU A 228 -13.15 -0.48 -6.89
N VAL A 229 -13.91 -0.79 -7.93
CA VAL A 229 -14.13 0.15 -9.05
C VAL A 229 -15.63 0.30 -9.26
N PRO A 230 -16.17 1.53 -9.13
CA PRO A 230 -17.58 1.79 -9.39
C PRO A 230 -17.99 1.29 -10.78
N GLY A 231 -19.07 0.51 -10.84
CA GLY A 231 -19.60 -0.04 -12.08
C GLY A 231 -18.91 -1.30 -12.60
N VAL A 232 -17.83 -1.76 -11.96
CA VAL A 232 -17.10 -2.98 -12.37
C VAL A 232 -17.19 -4.06 -11.31
N TRP A 233 -16.71 -3.75 -10.09
CA TRP A 233 -16.65 -4.73 -9.00
C TRP A 233 -16.64 -4.08 -7.63
#